data_AF-A0A810DXT9-F1
#
_entry.id   AF-A0A810DXT9-F1
#
_cell.length_a   1.000
_cell.length_b   1.000
_cell.length_c   1.000
_cell.angle_alpha   90.00
_cell.angle_beta   90.00
_cell.angle_gamma   90.00
#
_symmetry.space_group_name_H-M   'P 1'
#
loop_
_entity.id
_entity.type
_entity.pdbx_description
1 polymer ?
#
loop_
_entity_poly.entity_id
_entity_poly.type
_entity_poly.pdbx_seq_one_letter_code
_entity_poly.pdbx_strand_id
1 'polypeptide(L)' 'MQNQTIDHHLREALTHLEEAINQSIHTVTQNEASSKEIGGKWEQFLGQFYGMVKDKGKKSRVNLLSWISFSRIR' A
#
# COMPACT_ATOMS: atom_id res chain seq x y z
N MET A 1 -6.59 -18.92 -18.57
CA MET A 1 -6.23 -18.35 -17.25
C MET A 1 -6.59 -16.87 -17.31
N GLN A 2 -7.60 -16.49 -16.56
CA GLN A 2 -8.38 -15.26 -16.73
C GLN A 2 -7.48 -14.05 -16.42
N ASN A 3 -7.37 -13.11 -17.38
CA ASN A 3 -6.72 -11.81 -17.16
C ASN A 3 -7.44 -11.11 -16.01
N GLN A 4 -6.92 -11.24 -14.79
CA GLN A 4 -7.31 -10.36 -13.70
C GLN A 4 -6.95 -8.94 -14.15
N THR A 5 -7.98 -8.11 -14.35
CA THR A 5 -7.80 -6.72 -14.75
C THR A 5 -7.06 -5.97 -13.64
N ILE A 6 -6.32 -4.91 -13.97
CA ILE A 6 -5.63 -4.06 -12.99
C ILE A 6 -6.58 -3.66 -11.84
N ASP A 7 -7.84 -3.36 -12.18
CA ASP A 7 -8.88 -3.00 -11.22
C ASP A 7 -9.20 -4.09 -10.19
N HIS A 8 -9.17 -5.37 -10.58
CA HIS A 8 -9.43 -6.48 -9.66
C HIS A 8 -8.34 -6.55 -8.58
N HIS A 9 -7.06 -6.51 -8.99
CA HIS A 9 -5.94 -6.54 -8.06
C HIS A 9 -5.89 -5.30 -7.16
N LEU A 10 -6.20 -4.12 -7.70
CA LEU A 10 -6.27 -2.90 -6.89
C LEU A 10 -7.39 -2.98 -5.84
N ARG A 11 -8.55 -3.57 -6.19
CA ARG A 11 -9.65 -3.78 -5.24
C ARG A 11 -9.28 -4.78 -4.15
N GLU A 12 -8.70 -5.92 -4.50
CA GLU A 12 -8.26 -6.91 -3.51
C GLU A 12 -7.19 -6.34 -2.57
N ALA A 13 -6.23 -5.59 -3.10
CA ALA A 13 -5.23 -4.90 -2.30
C ALA A 13 -5.87 -3.92 -1.31
N LEU A 14 -6.88 -3.16 -1.73
CA LEU A 14 -7.63 -2.25 -0.86
C LEU A 14 -8.38 -2.99 0.24
N THR A 15 -9.02 -4.12 -0.05
CA THR A 15 -9.68 -4.95 0.97
C THR A 15 -8.71 -5.44 2.04
N HIS A 16 -7.52 -5.90 1.65
CA HIS A 16 -6.50 -6.30 2.61
C HIS A 16 -5.92 -5.12 3.40
N LEU A 17 -5.78 -3.96 2.77
CA LEU A 17 -5.32 -2.74 3.44
C LEU A 17 -6.32 -2.26 4.50
N GLU A 18 -7.61 -2.29 4.19
CA GLU A 18 -8.68 -1.93 5.13
C GLU A 18 -8.62 -2.81 6.39
N GLU A 19 -8.50 -4.13 6.22
CA GLU A 19 -8.37 -5.06 7.35
C GLU A 19 -7.11 -4.77 8.18
N ALA A 20 -5.97 -4.55 7.52
CA ALA A 20 -4.72 -4.23 8.21
C ALA A 20 -4.79 -2.91 8.98
N ILE A 21 -5.48 -1.89 8.45
CA ILE A 21 -5.71 -0.61 9.12
C ILE A 21 -6.57 -0.83 10.37
N ASN A 22 -7.70 -1.54 10.24
CA ASN A 22 -8.60 -1.81 11.36
C ASN A 22 -7.89 -2.57 12.48
N GLN A 23 -7.13 -3.61 12.15
CA GLN A 23 -6.34 -4.38 13.12
C GLN A 23 -5.23 -3.54 13.76
N SER A 24 -4.57 -2.68 12.99
CA SER A 24 -3.53 -1.76 13.50
C SER A 24 -4.10 -0.81 14.54
N ILE A 25 -5.22 -0.15 14.22
CA ILE A 25 -5.91 0.78 15.13
C ILE A 25 -6.35 0.04 16.38
N HIS A 26 -7.04 -1.09 16.24
CA HIS A 26 -7.50 -1.88 17.37
C HIS A 26 -6.32 -2.25 18.30
N THR A 27 -5.23 -2.74 17.74
CA THR A 27 -4.03 -3.15 18.49
C THR A 27 -3.43 -1.99 19.28
N VAL A 28 -3.27 -0.83 18.64
CA VAL A 28 -2.69 0.37 19.30
C VAL A 28 -3.65 0.94 20.35
N THR A 29 -4.96 0.92 20.11
CA THR A 29 -5.95 1.37 21.11
C THR A 29 -5.98 0.45 22.34
N GLN A 30 -5.77 -0.86 22.18
CA GLN A 30 -5.68 -1.79 23.32
C GLN A 30 -4.33 -1.72 24.04
N ASN A 31 -3.26 -1.35 23.34
CA ASN A 31 -1.92 -1.26 23.90
C ASN A 31 -1.10 -0.19 23.17
N GLU A 32 -1.02 1.01 23.75
CA GLU A 32 -0.30 2.15 23.15
C GLU A 32 1.20 1.86 22.93
N ALA A 33 1.81 0.99 23.73
CA ALA A 33 3.22 0.62 23.59
C ALA A 33 3.49 -0.16 22.28
N SER A 34 2.46 -0.74 21.65
CA SER A 34 2.57 -1.42 20.36
C SER A 34 2.69 -0.45 19.16
N SER A 35 2.41 0.84 19.35
CA SER A 35 2.42 1.86 18.28
C SER A 35 3.73 1.90 17.48
N LYS A 36 4.88 1.77 18.16
CA LYS A 36 6.19 1.75 17.51
C LYS A 36 6.38 0.52 16.60
N GLU A 37 5.93 -0.65 17.06
CA GLU A 37 6.04 -1.89 16.28
C GLU A 37 5.11 -1.84 15.06
N ILE A 38 3.86 -1.42 15.27
CA ILE A 38 2.87 -1.27 14.19
C ILE A 38 3.35 -0.23 13.17
N GLY A 39 3.89 0.91 13.63
CA GLY A 39 4.51 1.90 12.76
C GLY A 39 5.62 1.32 11.89
N GLY A 40 6.52 0.51 12.48
CA GLY A 40 7.59 -0.17 11.73
C GLY A 40 7.07 -1.12 10.64
N LYS A 41 5.96 -1.83 10.88
CA LYS A 41 5.32 -2.68 9.86
C LYS A 41 4.79 -1.85 8.68
N TRP A 42 4.17 -0.70 8.96
CA TRP A 42 3.69 0.21 7.93
C TRP A 42 4.83 0.85 7.13
N GLU A 43 5.90 1.27 7.80
CA GLU A 43 7.10 1.79 7.14
C GLU A 43 7.70 0.76 6.17
N GLN A 44 7.85 -0.49 6.61
CA GLN A 44 8.35 -1.57 5.77
C GLN A 44 7.44 -1.80 4.55
N PHE A 45 6.13 -1.89 4.75
CA PHE A 45 5.17 -2.09 3.66
C PHE A 45 5.22 -0.95 2.63
N LEU A 46 5.17 0.31 3.08
CA LEU A 46 5.22 1.48 2.20
C LEU A 46 6.55 1.52 1.44
N GLY A 47 7.66 1.25 2.11
CA GLY A 47 8.99 1.18 1.48
C GLY A 47 9.05 0.12 0.37
N GLN A 48 8.52 -1.07 0.62
CA GLN A 48 8.45 -2.14 -0.38
C GLN A 48 7.55 -1.75 -1.57
N PHE A 49 6.37 -1.19 -1.30
CA PHE A 49 5.42 -0.77 -2.33
C PHE A 49 6.03 0.32 -3.25
N TYR A 50 6.56 1.40 -2.67
CA TYR A 50 7.21 2.47 -3.44
C TYR A 50 8.44 1.96 -4.20
N GLY A 51 9.22 1.06 -3.58
CA GLY A 51 10.35 0.40 -4.21
C GLY A 51 9.93 -0.38 -5.46
N MET A 52 8.88 -1.20 -5.36
CA MET A 52 8.33 -1.96 -6.48
C MET A 52 7.88 -1.08 -7.64
N VAL A 53 7.11 -0.01 -7.35
CA VAL A 53 6.63 0.93 -8.39
C VAL A 53 7.82 1.57 -9.11
N LYS A 54 8.82 2.05 -8.35
CA LYS A 54 10.02 2.69 -8.91
C LYS A 54 10.86 1.72 -9.73
N ASP A 55 11.10 0.52 -9.22
CA ASP A 55 11.94 -0.48 -9.88
C ASP A 55 11.31 -1.00 -11.16
N LYS A 56 10.00 -1.27 -11.14
CA LYS A 56 9.25 -1.63 -12.35
C LYS A 56 9.30 -0.48 -13.35
N GLY A 57 9.10 0.77 -12.91
CA GLY A 57 9.14 1.91 -13.80
C GLY A 57 10.51 2.19 -14.42
N LYS A 58 11.61 1.98 -13.68
CA LYS A 58 12.97 2.03 -14.23
C LYS A 58 13.20 0.95 -15.29
N LYS A 59 12.79 -0.29 -15.00
CA LYS A 59 12.99 -1.44 -15.90
C LYS A 59 12.16 -1.34 -17.18
N SER A 60 10.94 -0.84 -17.10
CA SER A 60 10.03 -0.69 -18.25
C SER A 60 10.13 0.66 -18.96
N ARG A 61 10.87 1.63 -18.39
CA ARG A 61 10.85 3.05 -18.80
C ARG A 61 9.44 3.68 -18.74
N VAL A 62 8.55 3.14 -17.91
CA VAL A 62 7.17 3.64 -17.70
C VAL A 62 7.02 4.17 -16.28
N ASN A 63 6.76 5.46 -16.12
CA ASN A 63 6.55 6.05 -14.80
C ASN A 63 5.06 6.04 -14.41
N LEU A 64 4.60 5.00 -13.70
CA LEU A 64 3.21 4.89 -13.22
C LEU A 64 2.77 6.13 -12.44
N LEU A 65 3.66 6.69 -11.61
CA LEU A 65 3.34 7.85 -10.77
C LEU A 65 3.09 9.12 -11.60
N SER A 66 3.60 9.20 -12.83
CA SER A 66 3.36 10.34 -13.72
C SER A 66 1.93 10.42 -14.25
N TRP A 67 1.18 9.31 -14.21
CA TRP A 67 -0.22 9.25 -14.61
C TRP A 67 -1.18 9.58 -13.46
N ILE A 68 -0.66 9.60 -12.23
CA ILE A 68 -1.43 9.87 -11.03
C ILE A 68 -1.42 11.37 -10.75
N SER A 69 -2.60 11.96 -10.73
CA SER A 69 -2.78 13.34 -10.30
C SER A 69 -2.91 13.38 -8.79
N PHE A 70 -1.80 13.56 -8.07
CA PHE A 70 -1.83 13.62 -6.61
C PHE A 70 -2.73 14.73 -6.05
N SER A 71 -2.91 15.82 -6.79
CA SER A 71 -3.89 16.88 -6.46
C SER A 71 -5.35 16.43 -6.45
N ARG A 72 -5.68 15.28 -7.06
CA ARG A 72 -7.01 14.69 -7.10
C ARG A 72 -7.22 13.60 -6.04
N ILE A 73 -6.17 13.21 -5.32
CA ILE A 73 -6.26 12.31 -4.17
C ILE A 73 -6.58 13.20 -2.96
N ARG A 74 -7.76 13.00 -2.35
CA ARG A 74 -8.24 13.71 -1.16
C ARG A 74 -7.96 12.90 0.09
#